data_AF-A0A7R9YG24-F1
#
_entry.id   AF-A0A7R9YG24-F1
#
_cell.length_a   1.000
_cell.length_b   1.000
_cell.length_c   1.000
_cell.angle_alpha   90.00
_cell.angle_beta   90.00
_cell.angle_gamma   90.00
#
_symmetry.space_group_name_H-M   'P 1'
#
loop_
_entity.id
_entity.type
_entity.pdbx_description
1 polymer ?
#
loop_
_entity_poly.entity_id
_entity_poly.type
_entity_poly.pdbx_seq_one_letter_code
_entity_poly.pdbx_strand_id
1 'polypeptide(L)'
;RARERRQPVLMAERRAHRPKLGLETLFTHTSASLERLYHSRWVCQAVFAQLSGPARAVVLRLLCTDCSEAKLRKWAGDEEEARHRFEDALSELRALRILRRGVDEVDGGSSARGPTATLSPGFRGGLTEALSSAGQTPWQGPQYRLQHDAQTSTEDVIGHMHTCWDNVLRFLVEENKDAVALSPDIRALVESPEVNLLRRGADGKLELTQKGYEFMLKGVYMQVWEFIQVYLQSLSASETTREQVLDFLYHLSYCRVGDAYHKKALTDPQREL
;
A
#
# COMPACT_ATOMS: atom_id res chain seq x y z
N ARG A 1 -20.02 14.39 27.92
CA ARG A 1 -20.64 13.10 27.53
C ARG A 1 -21.03 12.98 26.04
N ALA A 2 -21.14 14.06 25.26
CA ALA A 2 -21.40 13.99 23.81
C ALA A 2 -20.14 13.90 22.91
N ARG A 3 -18.93 14.18 23.45
CA ARG A 3 -17.65 14.13 22.71
C ARG A 3 -17.09 12.71 22.50
N GLU A 4 -17.35 11.77 23.41
CA GLU A 4 -16.81 10.40 23.33
C GLU A 4 -17.52 9.50 22.31
N ARG A 5 -18.78 9.81 21.95
CA ARG A 5 -19.54 8.98 20.99
C ARG A 5 -19.27 9.30 19.51
N ARG A 6 -18.61 10.43 19.20
CA ARG A 6 -18.22 10.80 17.82
C ARG A 6 -16.88 10.22 17.37
N GLN A 7 -16.00 9.86 18.32
CA GLN A 7 -14.68 9.27 18.02
C GLN A 7 -14.72 7.91 17.29
N PRO A 8 -15.60 6.93 17.64
CA PRO A 8 -15.59 5.64 16.96
C PRO A 8 -16.12 5.72 15.51
N VAL A 9 -17.03 6.64 15.22
CA VAL A 9 -17.60 6.84 13.87
C VAL A 9 -16.59 7.49 12.94
N LEU A 10 -15.86 8.51 13.41
CA LEU A 10 -14.76 9.12 12.65
C LEU A 10 -13.61 8.14 12.41
N MET A 11 -13.32 7.21 13.33
CA MET A 11 -12.32 6.15 13.12
C MET A 11 -12.77 5.09 12.09
N ALA A 12 -14.08 4.81 12.02
CA ALA A 12 -14.66 3.88 11.05
C ALA A 12 -14.72 4.49 9.64
N GLU A 13 -15.11 5.76 9.50
CA GLU A 13 -15.08 6.48 8.21
C GLU A 13 -13.64 6.72 7.71
N ARG A 14 -12.69 6.93 8.63
CA ARG A 14 -11.24 6.98 8.33
C ARG A 14 -10.65 5.65 7.85
N ARG A 15 -11.35 4.52 8.01
CA ARG A 15 -10.94 3.22 7.44
C ARG A 15 -11.42 3.03 6.00
N ALA A 16 -12.49 3.71 5.59
CA ALA A 16 -13.09 3.54 4.26
C ALA A 16 -12.29 4.22 3.14
N HIS A 17 -11.53 5.27 3.46
CA HIS A 17 -10.74 6.05 2.49
C HIS A 17 -9.23 5.81 2.59
N ARG A 18 -8.80 4.72 3.24
CA ARG A 18 -7.38 4.38 3.19
C ARG A 18 -7.01 4.08 1.75
N PRO A 19 -5.93 4.66 1.22
CA PRO A 19 -5.44 4.31 -0.10
C PRO A 19 -5.32 2.79 -0.14
N LYS A 20 -6.09 2.16 -1.03
CA LYS A 20 -5.75 0.82 -1.48
C LYS A 20 -4.48 1.01 -2.28
N LEU A 21 -3.36 1.07 -1.57
CA LEU A 21 -2.03 0.95 -2.16
C LEU A 21 -2.08 -0.38 -2.88
N GLY A 22 -2.36 -0.30 -4.17
CA GLY A 22 -2.98 -1.39 -4.93
C GLY A 22 -2.16 -2.65 -4.76
N LEU A 23 -2.78 -3.69 -4.18
CA LEU A 23 -2.18 -5.02 -4.05
C LEU A 23 -1.65 -5.53 -5.39
N GLU A 24 -2.20 -5.03 -6.50
CA GLU A 24 -1.73 -5.26 -7.87
C GLU A 24 -0.23 -5.00 -8.06
N THR A 25 0.30 -3.94 -7.43
CA THR A 25 1.73 -3.65 -7.49
C THR A 25 2.55 -4.76 -6.84
N LEU A 26 2.08 -5.32 -5.72
CA LEU A 26 2.74 -6.42 -5.01
C LEU A 26 2.77 -7.73 -5.81
N PHE A 27 1.77 -8.00 -6.66
CA PHE A 27 1.78 -9.19 -7.51
C PHE A 27 2.91 -9.19 -8.54
N THR A 28 3.46 -8.02 -8.88
CA THR A 28 4.58 -7.90 -9.84
C THR A 28 5.96 -8.19 -9.23
N HIS A 29 6.05 -8.43 -7.92
CA HIS A 29 7.32 -8.64 -7.22
C HIS A 29 7.76 -10.11 -7.16
N THR A 30 9.08 -10.32 -7.12
CA THR A 30 9.66 -11.65 -6.93
C THR A 30 9.39 -12.19 -5.53
N SER A 31 9.58 -13.51 -5.36
CA SER A 31 9.31 -14.16 -4.07
C SER A 31 10.24 -13.65 -2.98
N ALA A 32 11.49 -13.34 -3.32
CA ALA A 32 12.47 -12.82 -2.38
C ALA A 32 12.11 -11.40 -1.92
N SER A 33 11.63 -10.56 -2.84
CA SER A 33 11.18 -9.20 -2.55
C SER A 33 9.97 -9.15 -1.62
N LEU A 34 8.96 -10.00 -1.88
CA LEU A 34 7.79 -10.06 -1.00
C LEU A 34 8.15 -10.54 0.41
N GLU A 35 9.05 -11.53 0.53
CA GLU A 35 9.53 -11.96 1.86
C GLU A 35 10.25 -10.82 2.58
N ARG A 36 11.11 -10.02 1.90
CA ARG A 36 11.74 -8.83 2.50
C ARG A 36 10.72 -7.78 2.93
N LEU A 37 9.74 -7.47 2.08
CA LEU A 37 8.67 -6.53 2.39
C LEU A 37 7.84 -6.98 3.59
N TYR A 38 7.59 -8.28 3.73
CA TYR A 38 6.86 -8.85 4.88
C TYR A 38 7.63 -8.85 6.20
N HIS A 39 8.90 -8.44 6.23
CA HIS A 39 9.57 -8.14 7.50
C HIS A 39 9.08 -6.83 8.12
N SER A 40 8.49 -5.93 7.32
CA SER A 40 7.94 -4.68 7.81
C SER A 40 6.52 -4.89 8.35
N ARG A 41 6.32 -4.62 9.65
CA ARG A 41 5.00 -4.72 10.30
C ARG A 41 3.93 -3.87 9.59
N TRP A 42 4.30 -2.73 9.02
CA TRP A 42 3.39 -1.80 8.39
C TRP A 42 2.90 -2.32 7.04
N VAL A 43 3.79 -2.97 6.29
CA VAL A 43 3.41 -3.68 5.06
C VAL A 43 2.46 -4.82 5.41
N CYS A 44 2.78 -5.65 6.40
CA CYS A 44 1.89 -6.73 6.84
C CYS A 44 0.51 -6.22 7.27
N GLN A 45 0.47 -5.12 8.03
CA GLN A 45 -0.77 -4.49 8.46
C GLN A 45 -1.58 -3.94 7.27
N ALA A 46 -0.92 -3.31 6.29
CA ALA A 46 -1.57 -2.72 5.13
C ALA A 46 -2.13 -3.81 4.21
N VAL A 47 -1.35 -4.84 3.96
CA VAL A 47 -1.79 -6.01 3.19
C VAL A 47 -2.98 -6.66 3.88
N PHE A 48 -2.89 -6.93 5.19
CA PHE A 48 -4.00 -7.50 5.95
C PHE A 48 -5.27 -6.63 5.90
N ALA A 49 -5.14 -5.31 5.91
CA ALA A 49 -6.29 -4.41 5.82
C ALA A 49 -6.99 -4.43 4.45
N GLN A 50 -6.27 -4.78 3.38
CA GLN A 50 -6.78 -4.84 2.01
C GLN A 50 -7.34 -6.21 1.63
N LEU A 51 -6.99 -7.28 2.37
CA LEU A 51 -7.50 -8.63 2.15
C LEU A 51 -9.03 -8.71 2.21
N SER A 52 -9.61 -9.61 1.41
CA SER A 52 -11.03 -9.94 1.48
C SER A 52 -11.45 -10.38 2.90
N GLY A 53 -12.72 -10.19 3.25
CA GLY A 53 -13.30 -10.67 4.52
C GLY A 53 -12.95 -12.12 4.85
N PRO A 54 -13.20 -13.09 3.94
CA PRO A 54 -12.82 -14.49 4.14
C PRO A 54 -11.30 -14.69 4.26
N ALA A 55 -10.47 -14.00 3.45
CA ALA A 55 -9.01 -14.13 3.54
C ALA A 55 -8.47 -13.68 4.91
N ARG A 56 -8.99 -12.58 5.47
CA ARG A 56 -8.65 -12.13 6.83
C ARG A 56 -9.00 -13.16 7.90
N ALA A 57 -10.17 -13.80 7.78
CA ALA A 57 -10.58 -14.84 8.71
C ALA A 57 -9.64 -16.06 8.67
N VAL A 58 -9.20 -16.46 7.47
CA VAL A 58 -8.21 -17.53 7.31
C VAL A 58 -6.87 -17.15 7.94
N VAL A 59 -6.36 -15.95 7.65
CA VAL A 59 -5.09 -15.45 8.21
C VAL A 59 -5.11 -15.42 9.73
N LEU A 60 -6.16 -14.87 10.34
CA LEU A 60 -6.28 -14.80 11.81
C LEU A 60 -6.32 -16.19 12.46
N ARG A 61 -6.93 -17.18 11.81
CA ARG A 61 -6.96 -18.55 12.32
C ARG A 61 -5.60 -19.23 12.21
N LEU A 62 -4.94 -19.09 11.07
CA LEU A 62 -3.60 -19.62 10.86
C LEU A 62 -2.58 -18.93 11.78
N LEU A 63 -2.80 -17.66 12.15
CA LEU A 63 -1.97 -16.96 13.13
C LEU A 63 -1.97 -17.68 14.50
N CYS A 64 -3.12 -18.20 14.92
CA CYS A 64 -3.27 -18.93 16.18
C CYS A 64 -2.84 -20.41 16.09
N THR A 65 -3.16 -21.09 14.99
CA THR A 65 -2.90 -22.54 14.85
C THR A 65 -2.75 -22.94 13.39
N ASP A 66 -1.66 -23.63 13.07
CA ASP A 66 -1.47 -24.24 11.76
C ASP A 66 -2.42 -25.43 11.57
N CYS A 67 -2.96 -25.61 10.37
CA CYS A 67 -3.88 -26.71 10.11
C CYS A 67 -3.86 -27.14 8.65
N SER A 68 -4.42 -28.32 8.34
CA SER A 68 -4.48 -28.80 6.96
C SER A 68 -5.47 -27.97 6.12
N GLU A 69 -5.18 -27.82 4.83
CA GLU A 69 -6.11 -27.12 3.92
C GLU A 69 -7.50 -27.78 3.90
N ALA A 70 -7.58 -29.11 4.07
CA ALA A 70 -8.84 -29.83 4.16
C ALA A 70 -9.68 -29.39 5.38
N LYS A 71 -9.03 -29.06 6.52
CA LYS A 71 -9.71 -28.51 7.70
C LYS A 71 -10.16 -27.07 7.48
N LEU A 72 -9.35 -26.27 6.78
CA LEU A 72 -9.72 -24.91 6.38
C LEU A 72 -10.98 -24.91 5.52
N ARG A 73 -11.07 -25.77 4.49
CA ARG A 73 -12.23 -25.88 3.59
C ARG A 73 -13.53 -26.25 4.31
N LYS A 74 -13.45 -27.10 5.34
CA LYS A 74 -14.62 -27.44 6.18
C LYS A 74 -15.21 -26.22 6.91
N TRP A 75 -14.46 -25.12 7.03
CA TRP A 75 -14.92 -23.90 7.68
C TRP A 75 -15.67 -22.95 6.75
N ALA A 76 -15.65 -23.19 5.44
CA ALA A 76 -16.40 -22.39 4.48
C ALA A 76 -17.93 -22.55 4.64
N GLY A 77 -18.36 -23.61 5.35
CA GLY A 77 -19.77 -23.94 5.53
C GLY A 77 -20.33 -24.79 4.39
N ASP A 78 -21.63 -25.08 4.48
CA ASP A 78 -22.32 -25.96 3.54
C ASP A 78 -22.90 -25.23 2.31
N GLU A 79 -22.92 -23.91 2.34
CA GLU A 79 -23.41 -23.08 1.24
C GLU A 79 -22.37 -22.97 0.12
N GLU A 80 -22.79 -23.22 -1.12
CA GLU A 80 -21.89 -23.27 -2.29
C GLU A 80 -21.22 -21.91 -2.56
N GLU A 81 -21.98 -20.81 -2.42
CA GLU A 81 -21.45 -19.45 -2.55
C GLU A 81 -20.39 -19.12 -1.49
N ALA A 82 -20.55 -19.64 -0.27
CA ALA A 82 -19.59 -19.45 0.80
C ALA A 82 -18.29 -20.23 0.52
N ARG A 83 -18.40 -21.44 -0.06
CA ARG A 83 -17.25 -22.23 -0.51
C ARG A 83 -16.50 -21.54 -1.65
N HIS A 84 -17.21 -21.00 -2.64
CA HIS A 84 -16.58 -20.27 -3.75
C HIS A 84 -15.80 -19.05 -3.22
N ARG A 85 -16.43 -18.21 -2.40
CA ARG A 85 -15.77 -17.06 -1.74
C ARG A 85 -14.56 -17.46 -0.90
N PHE A 86 -14.59 -18.65 -0.30
CA PHE A 86 -13.48 -19.18 0.48
C PHE A 86 -12.32 -19.65 -0.41
N GLU A 87 -12.58 -20.32 -1.53
CA GLU A 87 -11.53 -20.69 -2.49
C GLU A 87 -10.92 -19.46 -3.17
N ASP A 88 -11.72 -18.44 -3.47
CA ASP A 88 -11.23 -17.15 -3.96
C ASP A 88 -10.25 -16.53 -2.94
N ALA A 89 -10.61 -16.55 -1.66
CA ALA A 89 -9.74 -16.07 -0.58
C ALA A 89 -8.45 -16.88 -0.46
N LEU A 90 -8.50 -18.21 -0.60
CA LEU A 90 -7.28 -19.03 -0.61
C LEU A 90 -6.40 -18.71 -1.84
N SER A 91 -7.02 -18.44 -2.98
CA SER A 91 -6.32 -18.06 -4.21
C SER A 91 -5.66 -16.69 -4.08
N GLU A 92 -6.35 -15.71 -3.48
CA GLU A 92 -5.82 -14.39 -3.11
C GLU A 92 -4.58 -14.52 -2.19
N LEU A 93 -4.69 -15.31 -1.12
CA LEU A 93 -3.58 -15.52 -0.19
C LEU A 93 -2.38 -16.24 -0.81
N ARG A 94 -2.61 -17.13 -1.78
CA ARG A 94 -1.53 -17.79 -2.54
C ARG A 94 -0.88 -16.84 -3.53
N ALA A 95 -1.67 -16.02 -4.22
CA ALA A 95 -1.16 -15.01 -5.15
C ALA A 95 -0.25 -14.00 -4.43
N LEU A 96 -0.61 -13.62 -3.20
CA LEU A 96 0.22 -12.77 -2.34
C LEU A 96 1.39 -13.51 -1.65
N ARG A 97 1.55 -14.82 -1.89
CA ARG A 97 2.55 -15.68 -1.23
C ARG A 97 2.49 -15.64 0.31
N ILE A 98 1.32 -15.32 0.87
CA ILE A 98 1.09 -15.31 2.32
C ILE A 98 0.87 -16.75 2.80
N LEU A 99 0.12 -17.54 2.02
CA LEU A 99 -0.14 -18.94 2.30
C LEU A 99 0.95 -19.81 1.69
N ARG A 100 1.74 -20.49 2.54
CA ARG A 100 2.68 -21.53 2.14
C ARG A 100 2.05 -22.90 2.34
N ARG A 101 2.20 -23.76 1.33
CA ARG A 101 1.92 -25.19 1.46
C ARG A 101 3.14 -25.84 2.10
N GLY A 102 2.98 -26.38 3.30
CA GLY A 102 3.98 -27.20 3.96
C GLY A 102 4.12 -28.55 3.26
N VAL A 103 5.21 -29.25 3.56
CA VAL A 103 5.47 -30.61 3.09
C VAL A 103 4.45 -31.55 3.73
N ASP A 104 3.96 -32.53 2.97
CA ASP A 104 3.13 -33.60 3.49
C ASP A 104 3.87 -34.30 4.64
N GLU A 105 3.34 -34.21 5.86
CA GLU A 105 3.80 -35.02 6.99
C GLU A 105 3.42 -36.48 6.70
N VAL A 106 4.31 -37.22 6.02
CA VAL A 106 4.26 -38.68 5.92
C VAL A 106 4.89 -39.25 7.20
N ASP A 107 4.27 -39.04 8.35
CA ASP A 107 4.65 -39.72 9.59
C ASP A 107 3.60 -40.77 9.98
N GLY A 108 3.88 -42.01 9.55
CA GLY A 108 3.86 -43.17 10.44
C GLY A 108 2.56 -43.67 11.06
N GLY A 109 1.36 -43.26 10.62
CA GLY A 109 0.14 -43.88 11.14
C GLY A 109 -1.17 -43.28 10.64
N SER A 110 -1.77 -43.94 9.63
CA SER A 110 -3.23 -44.03 9.43
C SER A 110 -4.06 -42.73 9.52
N SER A 111 -3.71 -41.69 8.78
CA SER A 111 -4.69 -40.78 8.16
C SER A 111 -3.98 -39.91 7.14
N ALA A 112 -4.49 -39.86 5.91
CA ALA A 112 -3.99 -38.97 4.86
C ALA A 112 -4.21 -37.50 5.29
N ARG A 113 -3.26 -36.94 6.05
CA ARG A 113 -3.21 -35.54 6.41
C ARG A 113 -2.70 -34.80 5.18
N GLY A 114 -3.63 -34.28 4.38
CA GLY A 114 -3.29 -33.42 3.24
C GLY A 114 -2.42 -32.22 3.66
N PRO A 115 -1.86 -31.48 2.70
CA PRO A 115 -0.81 -30.51 2.92
C PRO A 115 -1.17 -29.52 4.03
N THR A 116 -0.21 -29.29 4.93
CA THR A 116 -0.35 -28.32 6.01
C THR A 116 -0.33 -26.91 5.43
N ALA A 117 -1.34 -26.10 5.79
CA ALA A 117 -1.38 -24.69 5.44
C ALA A 117 -0.70 -23.90 6.55
N THR A 118 0.36 -23.18 6.19
CA THR A 118 1.12 -22.32 7.10
C THR A 118 1.24 -20.92 6.52
N LEU A 119 1.32 -19.90 7.39
CA LEU A 119 1.61 -18.53 6.95
C LEU A 119 3.12 -18.38 6.70
N SER A 120 3.50 -17.51 5.75
CA SER A 120 4.90 -17.13 5.59
C SER A 120 5.44 -16.56 6.92
N PRO A 121 6.66 -16.95 7.34
CA PRO A 121 7.18 -16.61 8.66
C PRO A 121 7.36 -15.10 8.85
N GLY A 122 7.80 -14.39 7.79
CA GLY A 122 7.90 -12.93 7.81
C GLY A 122 6.54 -12.28 8.05
N PHE A 123 5.53 -12.68 7.28
CA PHE A 123 4.17 -12.13 7.41
C PHE A 123 3.54 -12.45 8.77
N ARG A 124 3.72 -13.69 9.27
CA ARG A 124 3.26 -14.09 10.60
C ARG A 124 3.88 -13.22 11.68
N GLY A 125 5.20 -13.01 11.64
CA GLY A 125 5.93 -12.16 12.59
C GLY A 125 5.47 -10.70 12.54
N GLY A 126 5.50 -10.10 11.34
CA GLY A 126 5.12 -8.70 11.14
C GLY A 126 3.65 -8.42 11.49
N LEU A 127 2.73 -9.35 11.20
CA LEU A 127 1.33 -9.21 11.58
C LEU A 127 1.13 -9.38 13.09
N THR A 128 1.82 -10.33 13.73
CA THR A 128 1.77 -10.50 15.19
C THR A 128 2.24 -9.23 15.90
N GLU A 129 3.34 -8.65 15.42
CA GLU A 129 3.85 -7.38 15.92
C GLU A 129 2.83 -6.26 15.70
N ALA A 130 2.27 -6.13 14.49
CA ALA A 130 1.28 -5.10 14.16
C ALA A 130 0.01 -5.18 15.03
N LEU A 131 -0.47 -6.39 15.32
CA LEU A 131 -1.63 -6.61 16.18
C LEU A 131 -1.32 -6.32 17.66
N SER A 132 -0.09 -6.63 18.10
CA SER A 132 0.37 -6.37 19.47
C SER A 132 0.68 -4.90 19.74
N SER A 133 1.01 -4.13 18.70
CA SER A 133 1.43 -2.71 18.78
C SER A 133 0.34 -1.74 18.31
N ALA A 134 -0.92 -2.08 18.57
CA ALA A 134 -2.07 -1.30 18.14
C ALA A 134 -2.00 0.16 18.63
N GLY A 135 -2.13 1.10 17.69
CA GLY A 135 -2.23 2.54 17.98
C GLY A 135 -0.91 3.31 17.86
N GLN A 136 0.22 2.64 17.62
CA GLN A 136 1.46 3.32 17.25
C GLN A 136 1.35 3.88 15.83
N THR A 137 2.08 4.97 15.56
CA THR A 137 2.34 5.44 14.20
C THR A 137 3.82 5.24 13.86
N PRO A 138 4.17 5.19 12.57
CA PRO A 138 5.56 5.20 12.13
C PRO A 138 6.35 6.35 12.72
N TRP A 139 7.65 6.15 12.91
CA TRP A 139 8.64 7.19 13.22
C TRP A 139 8.37 8.06 14.46
N GLN A 140 7.48 7.66 15.38
CA GLN A 140 7.16 8.37 16.64
C GLN A 140 7.79 7.72 17.88
N GLY A 141 8.93 7.06 17.73
CA GLY A 141 9.67 6.48 18.85
C GLY A 141 10.22 7.56 19.81
N PRO A 142 10.50 7.21 21.09
CA PRO A 142 11.09 8.14 22.06
C PRO A 142 12.41 8.79 21.57
N GLN A 143 13.15 8.10 20.71
CA GLN A 143 14.37 8.58 20.04
C GLN A 143 14.14 9.65 18.96
N TYR A 144 12.89 9.85 18.52
CA TYR A 144 12.52 10.78 17.45
C TYR A 144 11.62 11.91 17.96
N ARG A 145 11.59 12.13 19.29
CA ARG A 145 10.80 13.20 19.90
C ARG A 145 11.31 14.56 19.38
N LEU A 146 10.46 15.22 18.61
CA LEU A 146 10.73 16.58 18.15
C LEU A 146 10.72 17.51 19.36
N GLN A 147 11.69 18.42 19.42
CA GLN A 147 11.54 19.61 20.25
C GLN A 147 10.36 20.40 19.69
N HIS A 148 9.66 21.16 20.54
CA HIS A 148 8.39 21.83 20.25
C HIS A 148 8.53 22.96 19.22
N ASP A 149 9.09 22.68 18.04
CA ASP A 149 9.12 23.57 16.90
C ASP A 149 7.81 23.41 16.14
N ALA A 150 7.14 24.55 15.97
CA ALA A 150 5.96 24.83 15.17
C ALA A 150 5.30 23.60 14.53
N GLN A 151 4.33 23.00 15.21
CA GLN A 151 3.36 22.14 14.52
C GLN A 151 2.64 23.00 13.48
N THR A 152 2.97 22.77 12.21
CA THR A 152 2.23 23.34 11.08
C THR A 152 0.77 22.93 11.19
N SER A 153 -0.16 23.87 10.95
CA SER A 153 -1.59 23.56 11.00
C SER A 153 -1.90 22.46 9.97
N THR A 154 -2.78 21.52 10.33
CA THR A 154 -3.31 20.54 9.38
C THR A 154 -3.89 21.22 8.13
N GLU A 155 -4.49 22.40 8.30
CA GLU A 155 -5.07 23.19 7.21
C GLU A 155 -3.98 23.70 6.26
N ASP A 156 -2.86 24.18 6.77
CA ASP A 156 -1.73 24.66 5.96
C ASP A 156 -1.11 23.51 5.15
N VAL A 157 -0.97 22.33 5.76
CA VAL A 157 -0.46 21.13 5.07
C VAL A 157 -1.39 20.74 3.92
N ILE A 158 -2.70 20.69 4.18
CA ILE A 158 -3.70 20.35 3.16
C ILE A 158 -3.71 21.41 2.03
N GLY A 159 -3.67 22.70 2.37
CA GLY A 159 -3.61 23.79 1.39
C GLY A 159 -2.36 23.72 0.52
N HIS A 160 -1.21 23.40 1.12
CA HIS A 160 0.03 23.15 0.37
C HIS A 160 -0.09 21.95 -0.57
N MET A 161 -0.66 20.82 -0.10
CA MET A 161 -0.89 19.64 -0.94
C MET A 161 -1.77 19.95 -2.16
N HIS A 162 -2.86 20.70 -1.98
CA HIS A 162 -3.72 21.15 -3.08
C HIS A 162 -2.96 22.03 -4.07
N THR A 163 -2.20 23.01 -3.57
CA THR A 163 -1.41 23.92 -4.42
C THR A 163 -0.39 23.15 -5.28
N CYS A 164 0.27 22.16 -4.68
CA CYS A 164 1.21 21.29 -5.39
C CYS A 164 0.52 20.47 -6.48
N TRP A 165 -0.65 19.91 -6.22
CA TRP A 165 -1.41 19.17 -7.24
C TRP A 165 -1.95 20.08 -8.34
N ASP A 166 -2.44 21.27 -7.99
CA ASP A 166 -2.92 22.27 -8.94
C ASP A 166 -1.80 22.74 -9.87
N ASN A 167 -0.54 22.81 -9.40
CA ASN A 167 0.61 23.07 -10.26
C ASN A 167 0.79 21.98 -11.32
N VAL A 168 0.62 20.70 -10.95
CA VAL A 168 0.71 19.58 -11.90
C VAL A 168 -0.40 19.68 -12.95
N LEU A 169 -1.64 19.93 -12.52
CA LEU A 169 -2.78 20.06 -13.44
C LEU A 169 -2.65 21.29 -14.35
N ARG A 170 -2.18 22.43 -13.82
CA ARG A 170 -1.89 23.61 -14.65
C ARG A 170 -0.83 23.32 -15.69
N PHE A 171 0.25 22.61 -15.34
CA PHE A 171 1.28 22.25 -16.32
C PHE A 171 0.72 21.40 -17.46
N LEU A 172 -0.27 20.53 -17.21
CA LEU A 172 -0.90 19.74 -18.27
C LEU A 172 -1.67 20.62 -19.27
N VAL A 173 -2.41 21.62 -18.78
CA VAL A 173 -3.33 22.44 -19.58
C VAL A 173 -2.67 23.67 -20.19
N GLU A 174 -1.72 24.30 -19.51
CA GLU A 174 -1.13 25.56 -19.92
C GLU A 174 -0.29 25.40 -21.19
N GLU A 175 -0.42 26.37 -22.11
CA GLU A 175 0.41 26.44 -23.32
C GLU A 175 1.85 26.86 -22.98
N ASN A 176 2.00 27.81 -22.05
CA ASN A 176 3.30 28.24 -21.54
C ASN A 176 3.71 27.41 -20.32
N LYS A 177 4.17 26.19 -20.59
CA LYS A 177 4.57 25.22 -19.55
C LYS A 177 5.76 25.66 -18.69
N ASP A 178 6.59 26.59 -19.20
CA ASP A 178 7.74 27.12 -18.46
C ASP A 178 7.36 28.13 -17.37
N ALA A 179 6.15 28.70 -17.44
CA ALA A 179 5.62 29.58 -16.40
C ALA A 179 5.17 28.82 -15.13
N VAL A 180 5.02 27.49 -15.21
CA VAL A 180 4.55 26.67 -14.09
C VAL A 180 5.75 26.11 -13.32
N ALA A 181 5.85 26.50 -12.05
CA ALA A 181 6.84 25.96 -11.13
C ALA A 181 6.54 24.50 -10.76
N LEU A 182 7.24 23.57 -11.41
CA LEU A 182 7.25 22.14 -11.07
C LEU A 182 8.68 21.68 -10.79
N SER A 183 8.83 20.76 -9.85
CA SER A 183 10.09 20.06 -9.63
C SER A 183 10.50 19.29 -10.90
N PRO A 184 11.80 19.22 -11.22
CA PRO A 184 12.29 18.56 -12.43
C PRO A 184 11.87 17.09 -12.51
N ASP A 185 11.82 16.38 -11.38
CA ASP A 185 11.46 14.96 -11.34
C ASP A 185 10.00 14.73 -11.73
N ILE A 186 9.09 15.55 -11.20
CA ILE A 186 7.67 15.50 -11.58
C ILE A 186 7.48 15.90 -13.04
N ARG A 187 8.23 16.90 -13.55
CA ARG A 187 8.19 17.26 -14.96
C ARG A 187 8.61 16.08 -15.84
N ALA A 188 9.73 15.43 -15.51
CA ALA A 188 10.21 14.24 -16.22
C ALA A 188 9.18 13.09 -16.18
N LEU A 189 8.49 12.91 -15.04
CA LEU A 189 7.45 11.90 -14.89
C LEU A 189 6.21 12.22 -15.75
N VAL A 190 5.74 13.47 -15.77
CA VAL A 190 4.59 13.89 -16.59
C VAL A 190 4.89 13.75 -18.09
N GLU A 191 6.12 14.09 -18.50
CA GLU A 191 6.58 13.99 -19.88
C GLU A 191 6.98 12.55 -20.27
N SER A 192 6.98 11.61 -19.33
CA SER A 192 7.35 10.23 -19.63
C SER A 192 6.37 9.61 -20.66
N PRO A 193 6.90 8.91 -21.68
CA PRO A 193 6.09 8.19 -22.65
C PRO A 193 5.24 7.07 -22.02
N GLU A 194 5.60 6.60 -20.82
CA GLU A 194 4.83 5.57 -20.11
C GLU A 194 3.48 6.13 -19.61
N VAL A 195 3.46 7.37 -19.11
CA VAL A 195 2.22 8.02 -18.66
C VAL A 195 1.40 8.46 -19.85
N ASN A 196 2.07 8.89 -20.92
CA ASN A 196 1.46 9.29 -22.19
C ASN A 196 0.35 10.34 -21.98
N LEU A 197 0.53 11.29 -21.06
CA LEU A 197 -0.41 12.39 -20.83
C LEU A 197 -0.18 13.53 -21.82
N LEU A 198 1.07 13.73 -22.20
CA LEU A 198 1.50 14.75 -23.15
C LEU A 198 2.20 14.10 -24.35
N ARG A 199 2.01 14.68 -25.53
CA ARG A 199 2.71 14.32 -26.77
C ARG A 199 3.28 15.57 -27.40
N ARG A 200 4.47 15.47 -27.99
CA ARG A 200 5.02 16.55 -28.80
C ARG A 200 4.28 16.64 -30.14
N GLY A 201 3.64 17.77 -30.39
CA GLY A 201 2.98 18.12 -31.64
C GLY A 201 3.99 18.41 -32.76
N ALA A 202 3.49 18.62 -33.98
CA ALA A 202 4.31 18.90 -35.15
C ALA A 202 5.05 20.26 -35.06
N ASP A 203 4.53 21.17 -34.25
CA ASP A 203 5.11 22.48 -33.92
C ASP A 203 6.13 22.42 -32.75
N GLY A 204 6.39 21.22 -32.22
CA GLY A 204 7.29 20.99 -31.09
C GLY A 204 6.67 21.30 -29.72
N LYS A 205 5.42 21.75 -29.65
CA LYS A 205 4.73 22.02 -28.38
C LYS A 205 4.23 20.73 -27.75
N LEU A 206 4.14 20.71 -26.42
CA LEU A 206 3.56 19.59 -25.67
C LEU A 206 2.05 19.74 -25.60
N GLU A 207 1.33 18.86 -26.27
CA GLU A 207 -0.13 18.80 -26.33
C GLU A 207 -0.68 17.67 -25.48
N LEU A 208 -1.86 17.86 -24.88
CA LEU A 208 -2.58 16.82 -24.16
C LEU A 208 -2.99 15.70 -25.12
N THR A 209 -2.70 14.45 -24.74
CA THR A 209 -3.18 13.27 -25.45
C THR A 209 -4.63 12.95 -25.06
N GLN A 210 -5.27 12.03 -25.79
CA GLN A 210 -6.57 11.49 -25.38
C GLN A 210 -6.54 10.94 -23.94
N LYS A 211 -5.49 10.19 -23.59
CA LYS A 211 -5.29 9.67 -22.24
C LYS A 211 -5.10 10.80 -21.22
N GLY A 212 -4.45 11.90 -21.62
CA GLY A 212 -4.35 13.13 -20.84
C GLY A 212 -5.71 13.75 -20.53
N TYR A 213 -6.61 13.86 -21.51
CA TYR A 213 -7.97 14.34 -21.28
C TYR A 213 -8.77 13.39 -20.37
N GLU A 214 -8.68 12.08 -20.58
CA GLU A 214 -9.32 11.09 -19.70
C GLU A 214 -8.79 11.18 -18.26
N PHE A 215 -7.47 11.39 -18.09
CA PHE A 215 -6.83 11.58 -16.80
C PHE A 215 -7.36 12.80 -16.06
N MET A 216 -7.57 13.92 -16.75
CA MET A 216 -8.12 15.15 -16.16
C MET A 216 -9.54 14.98 -15.61
N LEU A 217 -10.30 14.01 -16.12
CA LEU A 217 -11.66 13.70 -15.66
C LEU A 217 -11.70 12.77 -14.44
N LYS A 218 -10.58 12.14 -14.08
CA LYS A 218 -10.50 11.24 -12.92
C LYS A 218 -10.51 12.04 -11.61
N GLY A 219 -10.98 11.41 -10.53
CA GLY A 219 -10.84 11.99 -9.19
C GLY A 219 -9.37 12.09 -8.77
N VAL A 220 -9.02 13.12 -7.98
CA VAL A 220 -7.64 13.42 -7.53
C VAL A 220 -6.91 12.18 -6.98
N TYR A 221 -7.61 11.33 -6.22
CA TYR A 221 -7.05 10.08 -5.73
C TYR A 221 -6.50 9.18 -6.84
N MET A 222 -7.30 8.95 -7.90
CA MET A 222 -6.90 8.10 -9.02
C MET A 222 -5.76 8.73 -9.81
N GLN A 223 -5.80 10.05 -9.96
CA GLN A 223 -4.76 10.81 -10.65
C GLN A 223 -3.40 10.67 -9.94
N VAL A 224 -3.37 10.89 -8.61
CA VAL A 224 -2.16 10.73 -7.79
C VAL A 224 -1.68 9.27 -7.82
N TRP A 225 -2.60 8.30 -7.76
CA TRP A 225 -2.23 6.89 -7.79
C TRP A 225 -1.58 6.46 -9.12
N GLU A 226 -2.07 6.97 -10.25
CA GLU A 226 -1.45 6.71 -11.56
C GLU A 226 -0.01 7.23 -11.62
N PHE A 227 0.26 8.40 -11.02
CA PHE A 227 1.62 8.94 -10.92
C PHE A 227 2.52 8.05 -10.05
N ILE A 228 2.01 7.59 -8.90
CA ILE A 228 2.73 6.67 -8.02
C ILE A 228 3.04 5.36 -8.76
N GLN A 229 2.10 4.81 -9.52
CA GLN A 229 2.32 3.58 -10.28
C GLN A 229 3.42 3.74 -11.34
N VAL A 230 3.41 4.83 -12.10
CA VAL A 230 4.45 5.11 -13.09
C VAL A 230 5.80 5.32 -12.40
N TYR A 231 5.82 6.06 -11.30
CA TYR A 231 7.04 6.25 -10.53
C TYR A 231 7.60 4.91 -10.02
N LEU A 232 6.75 4.01 -9.52
CA LEU A 232 7.18 2.66 -9.13
C LEU A 232 7.68 1.82 -10.30
N GLN A 233 7.15 2.04 -11.51
CA GLN A 233 7.58 1.36 -12.74
C GLN A 233 8.91 1.92 -13.26
N SER A 234 9.17 3.23 -13.14
CA SER A 234 10.45 3.82 -13.54
C SER A 234 11.61 3.34 -12.67
N LEU A 235 11.32 2.95 -11.43
CA LEU A 235 12.27 2.32 -10.50
C LEU A 235 12.54 0.83 -10.79
N SER A 236 11.93 0.24 -11.82
CA SER A 236 12.02 -1.20 -12.12
C SER A 236 13.44 -1.72 -12.37
N ALA A 237 14.40 -0.85 -12.72
CA ALA A 237 15.81 -1.22 -12.86
C ALA A 237 16.49 -1.63 -11.52
N SER A 238 15.95 -1.20 -10.37
CA SER A 238 16.45 -1.53 -9.04
C SER A 238 15.31 -2.08 -8.17
N GLU A 239 15.21 -3.41 -8.11
CA GLU A 239 14.17 -4.08 -7.30
C GLU A 239 14.24 -3.66 -5.82
N THR A 240 15.45 -3.45 -5.29
CA THR A 240 15.70 -2.99 -3.92
C THR A 240 15.18 -1.59 -3.67
N THR A 241 15.40 -0.65 -4.60
CA THR A 241 14.89 0.73 -4.45
C THR A 241 13.36 0.74 -4.51
N ARG A 242 12.76 -0.03 -5.43
CA ARG A 242 11.31 -0.16 -5.54
C ARG A 242 10.68 -0.72 -4.25
N GLU A 243 11.31 -1.72 -3.63
CA GLU A 243 10.89 -2.27 -2.33
C GLU A 243 10.91 -1.21 -1.24
N GLN A 244 11.99 -0.42 -1.15
CA GLN A 244 12.14 0.63 -0.13
C GLN A 244 11.10 1.74 -0.29
N VAL A 245 10.79 2.12 -1.53
CA VAL A 245 9.73 3.09 -1.83
C VAL A 245 8.36 2.55 -1.44
N LEU A 246 8.06 1.30 -1.77
CA LEU A 246 6.80 0.67 -1.37
C LEU A 246 6.66 0.61 0.15
N ASP A 247 7.70 0.14 0.85
CA ASP A 247 7.73 0.13 2.31
C ASP A 247 7.48 1.54 2.87
N PHE A 248 8.15 2.55 2.31
CA PHE A 248 7.95 3.95 2.70
C PHE A 248 6.51 4.44 2.49
N LEU A 249 5.90 4.16 1.33
CA LEU A 249 4.51 4.51 1.05
C LEU A 249 3.53 3.84 2.02
N TYR A 250 3.78 2.58 2.38
CA TYR A 250 2.99 1.88 3.40
C TYR A 250 3.14 2.55 4.76
N HIS A 251 4.35 2.94 5.17
CA HIS A 251 4.53 3.72 6.39
C HIS A 251 3.78 5.07 6.33
N LEU A 252 3.90 5.82 5.24
CA LEU A 252 3.17 7.09 5.08
C LEU A 252 1.65 6.92 5.22
N SER A 253 1.08 5.80 4.78
CA SER A 253 -0.35 5.50 4.93
C SER A 253 -0.84 5.36 6.39
N TYR A 254 0.08 5.15 7.33
CA TYR A 254 -0.20 5.11 8.78
C TYR A 254 0.18 6.39 9.51
N CYS A 255 0.73 7.38 8.81
CA CYS A 255 0.98 8.70 9.36
C CYS A 255 -0.30 9.52 9.50
N ARG A 256 -0.29 10.51 10.37
CA ARG A 256 -1.40 11.43 10.60
C ARG A 256 -1.04 12.78 9.98
N VAL A 257 -1.96 13.31 9.18
CA VAL A 257 -1.81 14.63 8.58
C VAL A 257 -1.77 15.69 9.71
N GLY A 258 -0.75 16.53 9.69
CA GLY A 258 -0.50 17.56 10.72
C GLY A 258 0.47 17.13 11.83
N ASP A 259 0.79 15.83 11.95
CA ASP A 259 1.86 15.40 12.84
C ASP A 259 3.22 15.59 12.13
N ALA A 260 4.21 16.07 12.87
CA ALA A 260 5.57 16.19 12.39
C ALA A 260 6.37 14.90 12.66
N TYR A 261 7.21 14.50 11.71
CA TYR A 261 8.03 13.29 11.78
C TYR A 261 9.50 13.64 11.59
N HIS A 262 10.38 13.03 12.38
CA HIS A 262 11.79 13.37 12.39
C HIS A 262 12.52 12.79 11.16
N LYS A 263 13.19 13.62 10.33
CA LYS A 263 13.93 13.15 9.13
C LYS A 263 14.96 12.04 9.38
N LYS A 264 15.66 12.08 10.52
CA LYS A 264 16.59 11.00 10.96
C LYS A 264 15.92 9.61 11.13
N ALA A 265 14.60 9.54 11.26
CA ALA A 265 13.89 8.27 11.35
C ALA A 265 13.77 7.56 9.99
N LEU A 266 14.02 8.29 8.90
CA LEU A 266 14.06 7.77 7.53
C LEU A 266 15.41 7.14 7.23
N THR A 267 15.40 6.04 6.48
CA THR A 267 16.60 5.42 5.92
C THR A 267 17.25 6.33 4.88
N ASP A 268 18.54 6.14 4.57
CA ASP A 268 19.24 6.91 3.53
C ASP A 268 18.47 7.02 2.21
N PRO A 269 18.01 5.92 1.59
CA PRO A 269 17.25 6.00 0.35
C PRO A 269 15.92 6.73 0.54
N GLN A 270 15.25 6.59 1.70
CA GLN A 270 14.01 7.31 1.98
C GLN A 270 14.20 8.82 2.14
N ARG A 271 15.42 9.29 2.43
CA ARG A 271 15.73 10.72 2.51
C ARG A 271 16.02 11.35 1.15
N GLU A 272 16.37 10.52 0.18
CA GLU A 272 16.68 10.91 -1.19
C GLU A 272 15.44 10.85 -2.11
N LEU A 273 14.33 10.27 -1.63
CA LEU A 273 12.99 10.33 -2.22
C LEU A 273 12.32 11.69 -1.95
#